data_AF-A0A6B2RP83-F1
#
_entry.id   AF-A0A6B2RP83-F1
#
_cell.length_a   1.000
_cell.length_b   1.000
_cell.length_c   1.000
_cell.angle_alpha   90.00
_cell.angle_beta   90.00
_cell.angle_gamma   90.00
#
_symmetry.space_group_name_H-M   'P 1'
#
loop_
_entity.id
_entity.type
_entity.pdbx_description
1 polymer ?
#
loop_
_entity_poly.entity_id
_entity_poly.type
_entity_poly.pdbx_seq_one_letter_code
_entity_poly.pdbx_strand_id
1 'polypeptide(L)' 'MRDWVKQAEVDGGERNGLTSSEREELAALRRENRRLREDVDVLKRATAFVAKETR' A
#
# COMPACT_ATOMS: atom_id res chain seq x y z
N MET A 1 6.55 -4.92 27.36
CA MET A 1 7.87 -4.23 27.30
C MET A 1 9.01 -5.17 26.90
N ARG A 2 8.86 -5.97 25.83
CA ARG A 2 9.95 -6.71 25.17
C ARG A 2 9.81 -6.76 23.64
N ASP A 3 8.82 -6.06 23.09
CA ASP A 3 8.47 -6.21 21.67
C ASP A 3 9.53 -5.59 20.75
N TRP A 4 10.27 -4.58 21.23
CA TRP A 4 11.44 -4.05 20.52
C TRP A 4 12.58 -5.08 20.43
N VAL A 5 12.73 -5.98 21.40
CA VAL A 5 13.74 -7.06 21.35
C VAL A 5 13.36 -8.07 20.29
N LYS A 6 12.09 -8.49 20.26
CA LYS A 6 11.57 -9.38 19.21
C LYS A 6 11.69 -8.75 17.83
N GLN A 7 11.47 -7.44 17.72
CA GLN A 7 11.65 -6.72 16.47
C GLN A 7 13.12 -6.70 16.04
N ALA A 8 14.05 -6.49 16.97
CA ALA A 8 15.48 -6.55 16.69
C ALA A 8 15.93 -7.95 16.24
N GLU A 9 15.41 -9.02 16.85
CA GLU A 9 15.63 -10.40 16.38
C GLU A 9 15.13 -10.60 14.94
N VAL A 10 13.99 -10.01 14.58
CA VAL A 10 13.44 -10.07 13.22
C VAL A 10 14.29 -9.25 12.24
N ASP A 11 14.66 -8.04 12.61
CA ASP A 11 15.49 -7.15 11.79
C ASP A 11 16.89 -7.74 11.57
N GLY A 12 17.42 -8.51 12.54
CA GLY A 12 18.66 -9.26 12.44
C GLY A 12 18.56 -10.62 11.74
N GLY A 13 17.36 -11.06 11.35
CA GLY A 13 17.12 -12.35 10.70
C GLY A 13 17.18 -13.58 11.63
N GLU A 14 17.27 -13.37 12.94
CA GLU A 14 17.25 -14.43 13.96
C GLU A 14 15.85 -14.98 14.18
N ARG A 15 14.83 -14.22 13.76
CA ARG A 15 13.42 -14.58 13.90
C ARG A 15 12.64 -14.25 12.63
N ASN A 16 11.70 -15.13 12.27
CA ASN A 16 10.77 -14.88 11.17
C ASN A 16 9.83 -13.70 11.47
N GLY A 17 9.62 -12.86 10.47
CA GLY A 17 8.70 -11.72 10.49
C GLY A 17 9.12 -10.69 9.46
N LEU A 18 8.26 -9.68 9.21
CA LEU A 18 8.68 -8.55 8.40
C LEU A 18 9.70 -7.73 9.18
N THR A 19 10.78 -7.31 8.55
CA THR A 19 11.67 -6.32 9.14
C THR A 19 10.97 -4.97 9.25
N SER A 20 11.55 -4.07 10.04
CA SER A 20 11.05 -2.69 10.16
C SER A 20 11.00 -2.00 8.78
N SER A 21 11.97 -2.23 7.90
CA SER A 21 11.99 -1.65 6.55
C SER A 21 10.90 -2.24 5.65
N GLU A 22 10.71 -3.57 5.70
CA GLU A 22 9.66 -4.24 4.93
C GLU A 22 8.26 -3.80 5.38
N ARG A 23 8.05 -3.56 6.68
CA ARG A 23 6.79 -2.99 7.19
C ARG A 23 6.54 -1.59 6.65
N GLU A 24 7.58 -0.75 6.62
CA GLU A 24 7.49 0.62 6.12
C GLU A 24 7.15 0.65 4.63
N GLU A 25 7.86 -0.16 3.84
CA GLU A 25 7.61 -0.31 2.40
C GLU A 25 6.19 -0.84 2.15
N LEU A 26 5.77 -1.89 2.85
CA LEU A 26 4.41 -2.42 2.73
C LEU A 26 3.35 -1.36 3.06
N ALA A 27 3.59 -0.53 4.07
CA ALA A 27 2.69 0.56 4.40
C ALA A 27 2.66 1.63 3.30
N ALA A 28 3.81 1.98 2.71
CA ALA A 28 3.90 2.90 1.59
C ALA A 28 3.15 2.38 0.35
N LEU A 29 3.42 1.13 -0.04
CA LEU A 29 2.75 0.47 -1.16
C LEU A 29 1.24 0.38 -0.97
N ARG A 30 0.76 0.10 0.25
CA ARG A 30 -0.68 0.09 0.56
C ARG A 30 -1.32 1.47 0.41
N ARG A 31 -0.63 2.54 0.80
CA ARG A 31 -1.12 3.93 0.61
C ARG A 31 -1.17 4.27 -0.87
N GLU A 32 -0.13 3.93 -1.62
CA GLU A 32 -0.08 4.18 -3.06
C GLU A 32 -1.15 3.39 -3.81
N ASN A 33 -1.35 2.11 -3.49
CA ASN A 33 -2.37 1.30 -4.14
C ASN A 33 -3.78 1.86 -3.90
N ARG A 34 -4.05 2.41 -2.71
CA ARG A 34 -5.32 3.10 -2.43
C ARG A 34 -5.51 4.32 -3.32
N ARG A 35 -4.51 5.19 -3.40
CA ARG A 35 -4.54 6.38 -4.27
C ARG A 35 -4.77 5.99 -5.74
N LEU A 36 -4.04 5.01 -6.23
CA LEU A 36 -4.19 4.54 -7.62
C LEU A 36 -5.59 3.98 -7.90
N ARG A 37 -6.23 3.30 -6.93
CA ARG A 37 -7.61 2.84 -7.09
C ARG A 37 -8.60 4.00 -7.18
N GLU A 38 -8.42 5.02 -6.35
CA GLU A 38 -9.22 6.25 -6.39
C GLU A 38 -9.06 6.96 -7.75
N ASP A 39 -7.83 7.10 -8.24
CA ASP A 39 -7.53 7.68 -9.55
C ASP A 39 -8.20 6.89 -10.69
N VAL A 40 -8.11 5.56 -10.65
CA VAL A 40 -8.76 4.67 -11.63
C VAL A 40 -10.28 4.85 -11.62
N ASP A 41 -10.89 5.02 -10.44
CA ASP A 41 -12.34 5.23 -10.34
C ASP A 41 -12.76 6.60 -10.89
N VAL A 42 -11.97 7.65 -10.67
CA VAL A 42 -12.19 8.97 -11.28
C VAL A 42 -12.10 8.87 -12.79
N LEU A 43 -11.07 8.22 -13.32
CA LEU A 43 -10.88 8.04 -14.77
C LEU A 43 -12.06 7.29 -15.40
N LYS A 44 -12.52 6.19 -14.78
CA LYS A 44 -13.70 5.45 -15.27
C LYS A 44 -14.94 6.32 -15.34
N ARG A 45 -15.20 7.17 -14.33
CA ARG A 45 -16.33 8.10 -14.33
C ARG A 45 -16.20 9.14 -15.44
N ALA A 46 -15.01 9.69 -15.64
CA ALA A 46 -14.74 10.63 -16.72
C ALA A 46 -14.97 9.99 -18.10
N THR A 47 -14.45 8.78 -18.32
CA THR A 47 -14.66 8.04 -19.58
C THR A 47 -16.14 7.73 -19.83
N ALA A 48 -16.88 7.31 -18.79
CA ALA A 48 -18.31 7.05 -18.91
C ALA A 48 -19.11 8.32 -19.25
N PHE A 49 -18.76 9.46 -18.66
CA PHE A 49 -19.37 10.75 -18.97
C PHE A 49 -19.15 11.15 -20.44
N VAL A 50 -17.91 11.07 -20.92
CA VAL A 50 -17.56 11.39 -22.31
C VAL A 50 -18.28 10.46 -23.30
N ALA A 51 -18.31 9.15 -23.02
CA ALA A 51 -19.01 8.19 -23.87
C ALA A 51 -20.52 8.46 -23.96
N LYS A 52 -21.13 9.04 -22.93
CA LYS A 52 -22.54 9.45 -22.94
C LYS A 52 -22.77 10.70 -23.79
N GLU A 53 -21.88 11.69 -23.70
CA GLU A 53 -22.01 12.98 -24.42
C GLU A 53 -21.77 12.85 -25.93
N THR A 54 -20.94 11.88 -26.34
CA THR A 54 -20.58 11.67 -27.75
C THR A 54 -21.57 10.75 -28.50
N ARG A 55 -22.70 10.39 -27.88
CA ARG A 55 -23.70 9.47 -28.42
C ARG A 55 -24.93 10.20 -28.96
#